data_AF-A0A940LCI6-F1
#
_entry.id   AF-A0A940LCI6-F1
#
_cell.length_a   1.000
_cell.length_b   1.000
_cell.length_c   1.000
_cell.angle_alpha   90.00
_cell.angle_beta   90.00
_cell.angle_gamma   90.00
#
_symmetry.space_group_name_H-M   'P 1'
#
loop_
_entity.id
_entity.type
_entity.pdbx_description
1 polymer ?
#
loop_
_entity_poly.entity_id
_entity_poly.type
_entity_poly.pdbx_seq_one_letter_code
_entity_poly.pdbx_strand_id
1 'polypeptide(L)'
;NIQSGDIITVPIHGSMLQNRDKLIRVNKLLYGEDEANAAYWADFILWLLANVPQYRNGNHPIFSFNAYSQTSLDFYPFGTIPPKIALGDGIIAPYADLGFGDVAPQAIFAHEYGHQVQFQNEVFSGGTADPEFTRRTELMADGFAAYYLSHARGASMQWKRVQQFLQVFYNLGDCYFDSYTHHGTPAQRMAAAEWGYRLADNAQKQGHILTSSQFIALFDASLPKILGR
;
A
#
# COMPACT_ATOMS: atom_id res chain seq x y z
N ASN A 1 -9.76 -14.39 12.98
CA ASN A 1 -8.29 -14.44 12.88
C ASN A 1 -7.90 -14.26 11.43
N ILE A 2 -6.91 -13.42 11.15
CA ILE A 2 -6.39 -13.16 9.81
C ILE A 2 -5.29 -14.19 9.53
N GLN A 3 -5.38 -14.90 8.44
CA GLN A 3 -4.36 -15.85 7.99
C GLN A 3 -3.22 -15.07 7.32
N SER A 4 -2.05 -15.05 7.94
CA SER A 4 -0.92 -14.24 7.45
C SER A 4 0.33 -15.04 7.10
N GLY A 5 0.34 -16.34 7.40
CA GLY A 5 1.53 -17.19 7.21
C GLY A 5 1.93 -17.43 5.75
N ASP A 6 1.03 -17.13 4.80
CA ASP A 6 1.21 -17.27 3.35
C ASP A 6 1.38 -15.92 2.62
N ILE A 7 1.28 -14.79 3.33
CA ILE A 7 1.51 -13.46 2.76
C ILE A 7 3.01 -13.25 2.59
N ILE A 8 3.47 -13.08 1.34
CA ILE A 8 4.87 -12.79 1.06
C ILE A 8 5.12 -11.27 1.02
N THR A 9 6.29 -10.84 1.47
CA THR A 9 6.76 -9.46 1.28
C THR A 9 7.76 -9.41 0.15
N VAL A 10 7.60 -8.48 -0.79
CA VAL A 10 8.51 -8.31 -1.93
C VAL A 10 8.97 -6.86 -2.07
N PRO A 11 10.28 -6.61 -2.23
CA PRO A 11 10.77 -5.28 -2.55
C PRO A 11 10.54 -4.95 -4.03
N ILE A 12 10.19 -3.70 -4.32
CA ILE A 12 10.22 -3.14 -5.68
C ILE A 12 11.42 -2.21 -5.73
N HIS A 13 12.34 -2.47 -6.65
CA HIS A 13 13.54 -1.65 -6.81
C HIS A 13 13.42 -0.81 -8.06
N GLY A 14 13.93 0.44 -8.00
CA GLY A 14 14.00 1.31 -9.16
C GLY A 14 14.65 0.62 -10.37
N SER A 15 15.65 -0.23 -10.11
CA SER A 15 16.38 -1.06 -11.08
C SER A 15 15.61 -2.24 -11.70
N MET A 16 14.33 -2.43 -11.39
CA MET A 16 13.56 -3.61 -11.83
C MET A 16 13.50 -3.81 -13.35
N LEU A 17 13.68 -2.75 -14.14
CA LEU A 17 13.66 -2.76 -15.61
C LEU A 17 15.01 -3.09 -16.25
N GLN A 18 16.08 -3.30 -15.47
CA GLN A 18 17.42 -3.56 -16.04
C GLN A 18 17.66 -5.03 -16.43
N ASN A 19 16.77 -5.94 -16.06
CA ASN A 19 16.95 -7.37 -16.33
C ASN A 19 16.20 -7.78 -17.61
N ARG A 20 16.96 -8.00 -18.69
CA ARG A 20 16.44 -8.40 -20.01
C ARG A 20 15.52 -9.61 -19.94
N ASP A 21 15.94 -10.68 -19.27
CA ASP A 21 15.18 -11.93 -19.22
C ASP A 21 13.85 -11.76 -18.46
N LYS A 22 13.84 -10.92 -17.41
CA LYS A 22 12.61 -10.55 -16.71
C LYS A 22 11.70 -9.72 -17.61
N LEU A 23 12.23 -8.77 -18.38
CA LEU A 23 11.44 -7.98 -19.33
C LEU A 23 10.82 -8.86 -20.42
N ILE A 24 11.59 -9.78 -21.01
CA ILE A 24 11.08 -10.74 -21.99
C ILE A 24 9.96 -11.56 -21.36
N ARG A 25 10.21 -12.13 -20.17
CA ARG A 25 9.22 -12.91 -19.46
C ARG A 25 7.94 -12.10 -19.22
N VAL A 26 8.03 -10.89 -18.69
CA VAL A 26 6.86 -10.02 -18.45
C VAL A 26 6.11 -9.71 -19.74
N ASN A 27 6.80 -9.41 -20.84
CA ASN A 27 6.14 -9.11 -22.11
C ASN A 27 5.36 -10.30 -22.67
N LYS A 28 5.95 -11.50 -22.63
CA LYS A 28 5.25 -12.74 -23.01
C LYS A 28 4.04 -13.02 -22.12
N LEU A 29 4.17 -12.70 -20.83
CA LEU A 29 3.13 -12.96 -19.81
C LEU A 29 1.94 -12.02 -19.92
N LEU A 30 2.19 -10.72 -19.88
CA LEU A 30 1.15 -9.71 -19.75
C LEU A 30 0.58 -9.27 -21.10
N TYR A 31 1.38 -9.34 -22.16
CA TYR A 31 1.01 -8.85 -23.48
C TYR A 31 0.88 -9.97 -24.53
N GLY A 32 1.19 -11.22 -24.17
CA GLY A 32 1.04 -12.38 -25.08
C GLY A 32 2.00 -12.36 -26.26
N GLU A 33 3.09 -11.60 -26.16
CA GLU A 33 4.10 -11.48 -27.22
C GLU A 33 4.82 -12.81 -27.47
N ASP A 34 5.24 -13.03 -28.72
CA ASP A 34 6.17 -14.11 -29.03
C ASP A 34 7.60 -13.78 -28.56
N GLU A 35 8.51 -14.74 -28.66
CA GLU A 35 9.90 -14.57 -28.18
C GLU A 35 10.61 -13.41 -28.88
N ALA A 36 10.40 -13.24 -30.18
CA ALA A 36 11.11 -12.23 -30.97
C ALA A 36 10.63 -10.82 -30.62
N ASN A 37 9.31 -10.62 -30.53
CA ASN A 37 8.73 -9.34 -30.13
C ASN A 37 9.05 -8.99 -28.67
N ALA A 38 8.96 -9.96 -27.76
CA ALA A 38 9.31 -9.74 -26.36
C ALA A 38 10.78 -9.36 -26.18
N ALA A 39 11.68 -10.02 -26.94
CA ALA A 39 13.10 -9.66 -26.98
C ALA A 39 13.32 -8.25 -27.54
N TYR A 40 12.64 -7.90 -28.64
CA TYR A 40 12.71 -6.56 -29.22
C TYR A 40 12.31 -5.48 -28.21
N TRP A 41 11.18 -5.64 -27.51
CA TRP A 41 10.73 -4.68 -26.51
C TRP A 41 11.67 -4.59 -25.30
N ALA A 42 12.20 -5.73 -24.83
CA ALA A 42 13.18 -5.75 -23.77
C ALA A 42 14.45 -4.97 -24.16
N ASP A 43 14.96 -5.20 -25.37
CA ASP A 43 16.14 -4.49 -25.90
C ASP A 43 15.87 -3.01 -26.11
N PHE A 44 14.68 -2.64 -26.58
CA PHE A 44 14.28 -1.24 -26.72
C PHE A 44 14.19 -0.53 -25.37
N ILE A 45 13.62 -1.17 -24.35
CA ILE A 45 13.60 -0.63 -22.97
C ILE A 45 15.02 -0.42 -22.48
N LEU A 46 15.90 -1.44 -22.58
CA LEU A 46 17.29 -1.33 -22.12
C LEU A 46 18.06 -0.25 -22.89
N TRP A 47 17.79 -0.10 -24.19
CA TRP A 47 18.35 0.99 -25.00
C TRP A 47 17.90 2.35 -24.47
N LEU A 48 16.61 2.54 -24.17
CA LEU A 48 16.10 3.78 -23.58
C LEU A 48 16.77 4.08 -22.24
N LEU A 49 16.89 3.08 -21.36
CA LEU A 49 17.55 3.23 -20.06
C LEU A 49 19.00 3.71 -20.23
N ALA A 50 19.74 3.12 -21.18
CA ALA A 50 21.13 3.46 -21.43
C ALA A 50 21.34 4.82 -22.12
N ASN A 51 20.39 5.27 -22.95
CA ASN A 51 20.57 6.42 -23.83
C ASN A 51 19.77 7.67 -23.42
N VAL A 52 18.82 7.57 -22.50
CA VAL A 52 18.05 8.70 -21.98
C VAL A 52 18.50 9.00 -20.53
N PRO A 53 19.31 10.04 -20.31
CA PRO A 53 19.91 10.32 -18.99
C PRO A 53 18.90 10.47 -17.85
N GLN A 54 17.70 10.94 -18.15
CA GLN A 54 16.60 11.13 -17.20
C GLN A 54 16.17 9.81 -16.55
N TYR A 55 16.34 8.67 -17.23
CA TYR A 55 16.06 7.36 -16.65
C TYR A 55 17.16 6.83 -15.73
N ARG A 56 18.30 7.52 -15.62
CA ARG A 56 19.41 7.16 -14.73
C ARG A 56 19.85 5.71 -14.90
N ASN A 57 19.99 5.28 -16.15
CA ASN A 57 20.28 3.89 -16.50
C ASN A 57 19.28 2.87 -15.93
N GLY A 58 18.03 3.27 -15.67
CA GLY A 58 17.03 2.41 -15.04
C GLY A 58 17.07 2.39 -13.52
N ASN A 59 17.97 3.09 -12.84
CA ASN A 59 17.91 3.24 -11.39
C ASN A 59 17.21 4.54 -11.02
N HIS A 60 15.88 4.55 -11.14
CA HIS A 60 15.07 5.74 -10.92
C HIS A 60 13.89 5.45 -9.97
N PRO A 61 13.64 6.31 -8.95
CA PRO A 61 12.59 6.06 -7.96
C PRO A 61 11.19 5.98 -8.58
N ILE A 62 10.95 6.62 -9.72
CA ILE A 62 9.65 6.55 -10.42
C ILE A 62 9.20 5.12 -10.73
N PHE A 63 10.14 4.19 -10.96
CA PHE A 63 9.81 2.80 -11.28
C PHE A 63 9.42 1.98 -10.05
N SER A 64 9.69 2.49 -8.86
CA SER A 64 9.37 1.89 -7.56
C SER A 64 8.67 2.88 -6.62
N PHE A 65 8.06 3.95 -7.16
CA PHE A 65 7.31 4.95 -6.38
C PHE A 65 5.90 4.42 -6.09
N ASN A 66 5.84 3.26 -5.42
CA ASN A 66 4.58 2.64 -5.07
C ASN A 66 4.75 1.66 -3.90
N ALA A 67 3.64 1.41 -3.20
CA ALA A 67 3.43 0.26 -2.34
C ALA A 67 2.05 -0.30 -2.66
N TYR A 68 1.89 -1.62 -2.61
CA TYR A 68 0.57 -2.21 -2.86
C TYR A 68 0.42 -3.58 -2.22
N SER A 69 -0.83 -3.96 -2.02
CA SER A 69 -1.24 -5.26 -1.53
C SER A 69 -2.04 -5.99 -2.59
N GLN A 70 -1.80 -7.28 -2.68
CA GLN A 70 -2.47 -8.15 -3.63
C GLN A 70 -2.98 -9.40 -2.92
N THR A 71 -4.19 -9.84 -3.30
CA THR A 71 -4.67 -11.19 -3.01
C THR A 71 -3.93 -12.23 -3.84
N SER A 72 -4.18 -13.50 -3.53
CA SER A 72 -3.75 -14.60 -4.39
C SER A 72 -4.30 -14.42 -5.80
N LEU A 73 -3.45 -14.62 -6.80
CA LEU A 73 -3.82 -14.52 -8.21
C LEU A 73 -3.33 -15.77 -8.95
N ASP A 74 -4.26 -16.52 -9.52
CA ASP A 74 -3.92 -17.59 -10.44
C ASP A 74 -3.55 -17.00 -11.80
N PHE A 75 -2.29 -17.18 -12.18
CA PHE A 75 -1.73 -16.61 -13.40
C PHE A 75 -1.33 -17.72 -14.36
N TYR A 76 -2.29 -18.23 -15.12
CA TYR A 76 -2.06 -19.30 -16.09
C TYR A 76 -1.11 -18.86 -17.22
N PRO A 77 -0.18 -19.71 -17.70
CA PRO A 77 0.15 -21.08 -17.26
C PRO A 77 1.18 -21.19 -16.11
N PHE A 78 1.53 -20.10 -15.45
CA PHE A 78 2.69 -20.02 -14.55
C PHE A 78 2.40 -20.35 -13.08
N GLY A 79 1.12 -20.51 -12.73
CA GLY A 79 0.67 -20.97 -11.43
C GLY A 79 0.14 -19.86 -10.54
N THR A 80 0.01 -20.16 -9.26
CA THR A 80 -0.58 -19.26 -8.27
C THR A 80 0.47 -18.30 -7.73
N ILE A 81 0.21 -17.00 -7.87
CA ILE A 81 0.94 -15.95 -7.18
C ILE A 81 0.30 -15.81 -5.79
N PRO A 82 1.04 -16.05 -4.70
CA PRO A 82 0.48 -15.95 -3.35
C PRO A 82 0.12 -14.49 -3.01
N PRO A 83 -0.73 -14.27 -2.00
CA PRO A 83 -0.98 -12.94 -1.44
C PRO A 83 0.35 -12.25 -1.10
N LYS A 84 0.42 -10.94 -1.35
CA LYS A 84 1.67 -10.21 -1.12
C LYS A 84 1.48 -8.77 -0.75
N ILE A 85 2.50 -8.26 -0.07
CA ILE A 85 2.74 -6.83 0.13
C ILE A 85 4.01 -6.48 -0.64
N ALA A 86 3.90 -5.55 -1.57
CA ALA A 86 5.01 -5.04 -2.34
C ALA A 86 5.35 -3.63 -1.88
N LEU A 87 6.63 -3.39 -1.54
CA LEU A 87 7.09 -2.10 -1.03
C LEU A 87 8.25 -1.58 -1.88
N GLY A 88 8.06 -0.43 -2.50
CA GLY A 88 9.06 0.18 -3.35
C GLY A 88 10.07 1.05 -2.61
N ASP A 89 11.36 0.92 -2.97
CA ASP A 89 12.38 1.83 -2.43
C ASP A 89 12.18 3.28 -2.89
N GLY A 90 11.52 3.50 -4.03
CA GLY A 90 11.19 4.80 -4.58
C GLY A 90 10.20 5.60 -3.74
N ILE A 91 9.21 4.94 -3.11
CA ILE A 91 8.27 5.61 -2.19
C ILE A 91 8.92 5.83 -0.81
N ILE A 92 9.86 4.98 -0.39
CA ILE A 92 10.51 5.09 0.92
C ILE A 92 11.58 6.19 0.97
N ALA A 93 12.41 6.32 -0.07
CA ALA A 93 13.56 7.23 -0.06
C ALA A 93 13.19 8.70 0.26
N PRO A 94 12.14 9.29 -0.34
CA PRO A 94 11.77 10.68 -0.02
C PRO A 94 11.33 10.88 1.43
N TYR A 95 10.66 9.89 2.04
CA TYR A 95 10.32 9.97 3.46
C TYR A 95 11.56 9.89 4.36
N ALA A 96 12.58 9.13 3.97
CA ALA A 96 13.86 9.12 4.67
C ALA A 96 14.53 10.51 4.61
N ASP A 97 14.54 11.15 3.43
CA ASP A 97 15.07 12.50 3.24
C ASP A 97 14.31 13.57 4.06
N LEU A 98 13.00 13.37 4.24
CA LEU A 98 12.15 14.23 5.08
C LEU A 98 12.26 13.95 6.59
N GLY A 99 13.14 13.01 7.01
CA GLY A 99 13.35 12.68 8.42
C GLY A 99 12.32 11.70 9.00
N PHE A 100 11.60 10.97 8.16
CA PHE A 100 10.61 9.95 8.53
C PHE A 100 11.10 8.51 8.24
N GLY A 101 12.39 8.31 7.97
CA GLY A 101 12.94 7.02 7.52
C GLY A 101 12.74 5.85 8.49
N ASP A 102 12.60 6.10 9.79
CA ASP A 102 12.32 5.05 10.79
C ASP A 102 10.82 4.80 11.02
N VAL A 103 9.94 5.66 10.48
CA VAL A 103 8.48 5.60 10.67
C VAL A 103 7.73 5.25 9.40
N ALA A 104 8.05 5.90 8.27
CA ALA A 104 7.32 5.76 7.02
C ALA A 104 7.29 4.32 6.48
N PRO A 105 8.39 3.54 6.48
CA PRO A 105 8.33 2.13 6.05
C PRO A 105 7.36 1.30 6.88
N GLN A 106 7.31 1.52 8.20
CA GLN A 106 6.41 0.80 9.10
C GLN A 106 4.96 1.23 8.87
N ALA A 107 4.72 2.53 8.67
CA ALA A 107 3.39 3.08 8.42
C ALA A 107 2.80 2.59 7.10
N ILE A 108 3.57 2.68 6.02
CA ILE A 108 3.17 2.21 4.69
C ILE A 108 2.94 0.70 4.74
N PHE A 109 3.86 -0.08 5.30
CA PHE A 109 3.68 -1.53 5.41
C PHE A 109 2.44 -1.91 6.25
N ALA A 110 2.17 -1.21 7.35
CA ALA A 110 0.99 -1.46 8.18
C ALA A 110 -0.31 -1.11 7.45
N HIS A 111 -0.30 -0.06 6.60
CA HIS A 111 -1.41 0.29 5.71
C HIS A 111 -1.66 -0.82 4.69
N GLU A 112 -0.61 -1.28 4.01
CA GLU A 112 -0.70 -2.42 3.09
C GLU A 112 -1.23 -3.69 3.78
N TYR A 113 -0.76 -3.98 4.99
CA TYR A 113 -1.31 -5.08 5.77
C TYR A 113 -2.79 -4.86 6.12
N GLY A 114 -3.24 -3.61 6.31
CA GLY A 114 -4.65 -3.25 6.43
C GLY A 114 -5.50 -3.72 5.24
N HIS A 115 -4.99 -3.63 4.02
CA HIS A 115 -5.66 -4.20 2.84
C HIS A 115 -5.73 -5.72 2.88
N GLN A 116 -4.68 -6.41 3.36
CA GLN A 116 -4.74 -7.86 3.57
C GLN A 116 -5.84 -8.27 4.56
N VAL A 117 -6.04 -7.48 5.62
CA VAL A 117 -7.17 -7.66 6.55
C VAL A 117 -8.50 -7.47 5.83
N GLN A 118 -8.64 -6.43 5.02
CA GLN A 118 -9.86 -6.14 4.26
C GLN A 118 -10.20 -7.25 3.26
N PHE A 119 -9.21 -7.80 2.54
CA PHE A 119 -9.42 -8.92 1.61
C PHE A 119 -10.03 -10.14 2.32
N GLN A 120 -9.51 -10.51 3.49
CA GLN A 120 -10.00 -11.68 4.24
C GLN A 120 -11.33 -11.44 4.97
N ASN A 121 -11.73 -10.18 5.14
CA ASN A 121 -13.05 -9.84 5.68
C ASN A 121 -14.05 -9.51 4.56
N GLU A 122 -13.70 -9.80 3.30
CA GLU A 122 -14.55 -9.58 2.13
C GLU A 122 -15.05 -8.13 2.01
N VAL A 123 -14.30 -7.17 2.56
CA VAL A 123 -14.65 -5.73 2.52
C VAL A 123 -14.74 -5.22 1.09
N PHE A 124 -13.98 -5.85 0.18
CA PHE A 124 -13.97 -5.56 -1.24
C PHE A 124 -15.12 -6.22 -2.02
N SER A 125 -15.90 -7.11 -1.40
CA SER A 125 -17.02 -7.80 -2.04
C SER A 125 -18.30 -6.95 -1.97
N GLY A 126 -18.96 -6.74 -3.11
CA GLY A 126 -20.27 -6.07 -3.18
C GLY A 126 -20.26 -4.56 -3.43
N GLY A 127 -19.11 -3.91 -3.56
CA GLY A 127 -19.01 -2.52 -4.02
C GLY A 127 -18.79 -2.42 -5.53
N THR A 128 -19.36 -1.39 -6.17
CA THR A 128 -18.83 -0.92 -7.46
C THR A 128 -17.48 -0.29 -7.18
N ALA A 129 -16.46 -0.55 -8.00
CA ALA A 129 -15.19 0.18 -7.93
C ALA A 129 -15.46 1.64 -8.34
N ASP A 130 -15.92 2.45 -7.40
CA ASP A 130 -16.17 3.87 -7.52
C ASP A 130 -15.26 4.66 -6.55
N PRO A 131 -15.10 5.97 -6.75
CA PRO A 131 -14.21 6.76 -5.89
C PRO A 131 -14.60 6.78 -4.41
N GLU A 132 -15.89 6.63 -4.06
CA GLU A 132 -16.29 6.59 -2.65
C GLU A 132 -15.93 5.26 -1.99
N PHE A 133 -16.07 4.17 -2.74
CA PHE A 133 -15.64 2.84 -2.31
C PHE A 133 -14.12 2.76 -2.11
N THR A 134 -13.33 3.21 -3.09
CA THR A 134 -11.87 3.28 -2.97
C THR A 134 -11.47 4.14 -1.77
N ARG A 135 -12.06 5.34 -1.64
CA ARG A 135 -11.79 6.21 -0.50
C ARG A 135 -12.11 5.53 0.84
N ARG A 136 -13.23 4.80 0.95
CA ARG A 136 -13.56 4.07 2.18
C ARG A 136 -12.49 3.05 2.53
N THR A 137 -12.03 2.25 1.57
CA THR A 137 -11.06 1.18 1.82
C THR A 137 -9.68 1.73 2.18
N GLU A 138 -9.25 2.82 1.52
CA GLU A 138 -7.98 3.51 1.81
C GLU A 138 -7.96 4.13 3.21
N LEU A 139 -9.01 4.88 3.58
CA LEU A 139 -9.12 5.49 4.90
C LEU A 139 -9.21 4.41 6.00
N MET A 140 -9.86 3.28 5.73
CA MET A 140 -9.91 2.17 6.68
C MET A 140 -8.54 1.51 6.85
N ALA A 141 -7.74 1.39 5.78
CA ALA A 141 -6.37 0.91 5.85
C ALA A 141 -5.47 1.84 6.68
N ASP A 142 -5.63 3.17 6.55
CA ASP A 142 -4.97 4.15 7.43
C ASP A 142 -5.36 3.95 8.90
N GLY A 143 -6.65 3.70 9.16
CA GLY A 143 -7.15 3.38 10.49
C GLY A 143 -6.52 2.11 11.07
N PHE A 144 -6.48 1.02 10.28
CA PHE A 144 -5.87 -0.24 10.70
C PHE A 144 -4.39 -0.06 11.02
N ALA A 145 -3.66 0.66 10.16
CA ALA A 145 -2.26 0.96 10.35
C ALA A 145 -2.04 1.71 11.66
N ALA A 146 -2.77 2.81 11.87
CA ALA A 146 -2.63 3.62 13.09
C ALA A 146 -3.01 2.84 14.36
N TYR A 147 -4.04 1.98 14.30
CA TYR A 147 -4.40 1.11 15.41
C TYR A 147 -3.24 0.15 15.76
N TYR A 148 -2.69 -0.56 14.77
CA TYR A 148 -1.55 -1.46 14.99
C TYR A 148 -0.31 -0.72 15.50
N LEU A 149 0.03 0.41 14.90
CA LEU A 149 1.24 1.16 15.24
C LEU A 149 1.20 1.72 16.67
N SER A 150 0.00 1.98 17.18
CA SER A 150 -0.20 2.66 18.49
C SER A 150 -0.62 1.71 19.62
N HIS A 151 -1.17 0.54 19.29
CA HIS A 151 -1.67 -0.40 20.29
C HIS A 151 -0.52 -1.03 21.08
N ALA A 152 -0.72 -1.24 22.40
CA ALA A 152 0.28 -1.80 23.31
C ALA A 152 0.69 -3.25 23.00
N ARG A 153 -0.10 -3.95 22.19
CA ARG A 153 0.20 -5.29 21.65
C ARG A 153 0.55 -5.28 20.14
N GLY A 154 0.72 -4.10 19.57
CA GLY A 154 1.22 -3.88 18.21
C GLY A 154 2.64 -3.29 18.25
N ALA A 155 2.96 -2.36 17.34
CA ALA A 155 4.28 -1.74 17.31
C ALA A 155 4.54 -0.79 18.50
N SER A 156 3.49 -0.37 19.20
CA SER A 156 3.57 0.46 20.42
C SER A 156 4.44 1.71 20.24
N MET A 157 4.27 2.41 19.11
CA MET A 157 5.02 3.61 18.80
C MET A 157 4.73 4.72 19.81
N GLN A 158 5.80 5.40 20.23
CA GLN A 158 5.72 6.56 21.11
C GLN A 158 5.04 7.74 20.41
N TRP A 159 4.37 8.61 21.18
CA TRP A 159 3.58 9.72 20.65
C TRP A 159 4.30 10.59 19.60
N LYS A 160 5.60 10.86 19.77
CA LYS A 160 6.39 11.60 18.76
C LYS A 160 6.39 10.92 17.38
N ARG A 161 6.50 9.59 17.36
CA ARG A 161 6.42 8.78 16.13
C ARG A 161 4.99 8.63 15.62
N VAL A 162 4.00 8.69 16.50
CA VAL A 162 2.59 8.79 16.13
C VAL A 162 2.35 10.01 15.25
N GLN A 163 2.79 11.19 15.71
CA GLN A 163 2.66 12.43 14.94
C GLN A 163 3.36 12.35 13.58
N GLN A 164 4.50 11.63 13.50
CA GLN A 164 5.20 11.42 12.25
C GLN A 164 4.43 10.51 11.27
N PHE A 165 3.83 9.40 11.73
CA PHE A 165 3.05 8.57 10.80
C PHE A 165 1.75 9.26 10.36
N LEU A 166 1.14 10.10 11.21
CA LEU A 166 -0.01 10.91 10.82
C LEU A 166 0.38 11.85 9.66
N GLN A 167 1.57 12.44 9.71
CA GLN A 167 2.10 13.25 8.60
C GLN A 167 2.39 12.43 7.34
N VAL A 168 2.84 11.18 7.50
CA VAL A 168 3.01 10.25 6.37
C VAL A 168 1.68 10.07 5.64
N PHE A 169 0.61 9.70 6.36
CA PHE A 169 -0.72 9.51 5.76
C PHE A 169 -1.32 10.79 5.19
N TYR A 170 -1.10 11.94 5.84
CA TYR A 170 -1.48 13.25 5.28
C TYR A 170 -0.84 13.47 3.90
N ASN A 171 0.46 13.19 3.77
CA ASN A 171 1.21 13.41 2.54
C ASN A 171 0.83 12.43 1.40
N LEU A 172 0.13 11.33 1.70
CA LEU A 172 -0.36 10.39 0.70
C LEU A 172 -1.77 10.74 0.19
N GLY A 173 -2.41 11.78 0.73
CA GLY A 173 -3.73 12.20 0.29
C GLY A 173 -3.69 12.97 -1.04
N ASP A 174 -4.79 12.94 -1.79
CA ASP A 174 -4.95 13.65 -3.05
C ASP A 174 -6.29 14.38 -3.13
N CYS A 175 -6.47 15.25 -4.12
CA CYS A 175 -7.72 15.99 -4.35
C CYS A 175 -8.44 15.54 -5.63
N TYR A 176 -8.12 14.37 -6.17
CA TYR A 176 -8.63 13.92 -7.46
C TYR A 176 -9.90 13.07 -7.30
N PHE A 177 -10.98 13.71 -6.87
CA PHE A 177 -12.23 13.06 -6.42
C PHE A 177 -12.91 12.14 -7.46
N ASP A 178 -12.69 12.38 -8.75
CA ASP A 178 -13.29 11.58 -9.82
C ASP A 178 -12.42 10.37 -10.22
N SER A 179 -11.25 10.20 -9.59
CA SER A 179 -10.36 9.07 -9.86
C SER A 179 -10.82 7.82 -9.12
N TYR A 180 -10.83 6.69 -9.83
CA TYR A 180 -10.98 5.36 -9.22
C TYR A 180 -9.84 5.00 -8.27
N THR A 181 -8.74 5.76 -8.29
CA THR A 181 -7.60 5.65 -7.38
C THR A 181 -7.58 6.79 -6.35
N HIS A 182 -8.71 7.44 -6.06
CA HIS A 182 -8.75 8.51 -5.08
C HIS A 182 -8.59 7.95 -3.66
N HIS A 183 -7.50 8.33 -2.98
CA HIS A 183 -7.17 7.78 -1.64
C HIS A 183 -7.80 8.55 -0.48
N GLY A 184 -8.63 9.55 -0.78
CA GLY A 184 -9.09 10.55 0.18
C GLY A 184 -8.17 11.76 0.27
N THR A 185 -8.70 12.85 0.77
CA THR A 185 -7.93 14.10 0.95
C THR A 185 -6.90 13.95 2.06
N PRO A 186 -5.83 14.77 2.06
CA PRO A 186 -4.86 14.79 3.17
C PRO A 186 -5.51 14.88 4.56
N ALA A 187 -6.56 15.71 4.69
CA ALA A 187 -7.30 15.86 5.94
C ALA A 187 -8.10 14.60 6.32
N GLN A 188 -8.72 13.94 5.35
CA GLN A 188 -9.48 12.70 5.58
C GLN A 188 -8.55 11.56 6.01
N ARG A 189 -7.40 11.40 5.32
CA ARG A 189 -6.39 10.39 5.67
C ARG A 189 -5.85 10.58 7.08
N MET A 190 -5.49 11.82 7.43
CA MET A 190 -5.07 12.15 8.78
C MET A 190 -6.18 11.88 9.81
N ALA A 191 -7.43 12.26 9.53
CA ALA A 191 -8.56 12.02 10.44
C ALA A 191 -8.84 10.52 10.66
N ALA A 192 -8.69 9.70 9.62
CA ALA A 192 -8.84 8.25 9.70
C ALA A 192 -7.73 7.60 10.53
N ALA A 193 -6.47 8.00 10.30
CA ALA A 193 -5.34 7.53 11.09
C ALA A 193 -5.45 7.98 12.57
N GLU A 194 -5.85 9.22 12.83
CA GLU A 194 -6.11 9.69 14.20
C GLU A 194 -7.23 8.92 14.89
N TRP A 195 -8.29 8.55 14.15
CA TRP A 195 -9.36 7.71 14.68
C TRP A 195 -8.83 6.34 15.09
N GLY A 196 -8.00 5.69 14.26
CA GLY A 196 -7.36 4.41 14.60
C GLY A 196 -6.42 4.51 15.80
N TYR A 197 -5.63 5.59 15.89
CA TYR A 197 -4.81 5.90 17.07
C TYR A 197 -5.66 6.01 18.33
N ARG A 198 -6.72 6.83 18.32
CA ARG A 198 -7.60 7.03 19.49
C ARG A 198 -8.28 5.73 19.91
N LEU A 199 -8.65 4.88 18.96
CA LEU A 199 -9.23 3.59 19.25
C LEU A 199 -8.23 2.68 19.97
N ALA A 200 -6.96 2.68 19.55
CA ALA A 200 -5.90 1.94 20.22
C ALA A 200 -5.57 2.51 21.62
N ASP A 201 -5.45 3.83 21.74
CA ASP A 201 -5.15 4.53 23.00
C ASP A 201 -6.24 4.29 24.06
N ASN A 202 -7.52 4.34 23.66
CA ASN A 202 -8.63 4.01 24.54
C ASN A 202 -8.66 2.52 24.92
N ALA A 203 -8.25 1.62 24.01
CA ALA A 203 -8.14 0.19 24.28
C ALA A 203 -6.96 -0.18 25.21
N GLN A 204 -5.93 0.67 25.32
CA GLN A 204 -4.77 0.42 26.20
C GLN A 204 -5.17 0.20 27.66
N LYS A 205 -6.25 0.85 28.12
CA LYS A 205 -6.76 0.67 29.50
C LYS A 205 -7.33 -0.74 29.77
N GLN A 206 -7.52 -1.56 28.74
CA GLN A 206 -8.22 -2.85 28.82
C GLN A 206 -7.39 -4.02 28.28
N GLY A 207 -6.27 -3.76 27.58
CA GLY A 207 -5.44 -4.81 26.97
C GLY A 207 -6.16 -5.66 25.92
N HIS A 208 -7.32 -5.19 25.44
CA HIS A 208 -8.23 -5.89 24.55
C HIS A 208 -7.91 -5.54 23.09
N ILE A 209 -7.66 -6.56 22.27
CA ILE A 209 -7.50 -6.42 20.83
C ILE A 209 -8.86 -6.65 20.18
N LEU A 210 -9.33 -5.68 19.40
CA LEU A 210 -10.55 -5.84 18.62
C LEU A 210 -10.37 -6.92 17.54
N THR A 211 -11.44 -7.66 17.26
CA THR A 211 -11.48 -8.46 16.03
C THR A 211 -11.53 -7.53 14.80
N SER A 212 -11.07 -8.00 13.64
CA SER A 212 -11.12 -7.24 12.39
C SER A 212 -12.54 -6.78 12.05
N SER A 213 -13.54 -7.65 12.24
CA SER A 213 -14.95 -7.33 11.96
C SER A 213 -15.50 -6.27 12.92
N GLN A 214 -15.12 -6.29 14.20
CA GLN A 214 -15.49 -5.22 15.15
C GLN A 214 -14.85 -3.89 14.76
N PHE A 215 -13.58 -3.90 14.35
CA PHE A 215 -12.89 -2.71 13.87
C PHE A 215 -13.59 -2.11 12.65
N ILE A 216 -13.90 -2.95 11.64
CA ILE A 216 -14.59 -2.53 10.42
C ILE A 216 -15.93 -1.87 10.73
N ALA A 217 -16.75 -2.51 11.59
CA ALA A 217 -18.04 -1.96 11.98
C ALA A 217 -17.92 -0.59 12.69
N LEU A 218 -16.93 -0.43 13.58
CA LEU A 218 -16.68 0.85 14.25
C LEU A 218 -16.15 1.92 13.29
N PHE A 219 -15.33 1.53 12.31
CA PHE A 219 -14.81 2.43 11.30
C PHE A 219 -15.94 2.94 10.41
N ASP A 220 -16.77 2.05 9.88
CA ASP A 220 -17.91 2.41 9.02
C ASP A 220 -18.90 3.34 9.74
N ALA A 221 -19.17 3.08 11.03
CA ALA A 221 -19.98 3.97 11.86
C ALA A 221 -19.36 5.37 12.06
N SER A 222 -18.02 5.48 11.96
CA SER A 222 -17.27 6.72 12.14
C SER A 222 -16.97 7.44 10.83
N LEU A 223 -17.14 6.76 9.68
CA LEU A 223 -16.78 7.25 8.36
C LEU A 223 -17.44 8.59 8.00
N PRO A 224 -18.75 8.84 8.27
CA PRO A 224 -19.35 10.16 7.99
C PRO A 224 -18.58 11.30 8.66
N LYS A 225 -18.19 11.14 9.93
CA LYS A 225 -17.42 12.15 10.68
C LYS A 225 -16.01 12.35 10.11
N ILE A 226 -15.35 11.26 9.69
CA ILE A 226 -14.03 11.31 9.04
C ILE A 226 -14.12 12.08 7.71
N LEU A 227 -15.23 11.93 6.98
CA LEU A 227 -15.49 12.64 5.73
C LEU A 227 -15.95 14.10 5.94
N GLY A 228 -16.21 14.53 7.18
CA GLY A 228 -16.77 15.84 7.50
C GLY A 228 -18.26 15.98 7.19
N ARG A 229 -19.02 14.86 7.24
CA ARG A 229 -20.46 14.76 6.99
C ARG A 229 -21.24 14.49 8.28
#